data_AF-A0A7S2R0Z0-F1
#
_entry.id   AF-A0A7S2R0Z0-F1
#
_cell.length_a   1.000
_cell.length_b   1.000
_cell.length_c   1.000
_cell.angle_alpha   90.00
_cell.angle_beta   90.00
_cell.angle_gamma   90.00
#
_symmetry.space_group_name_H-M   'P 1'
#
loop_
_entity.id
_entity.type
_entity.pdbx_description
1 polymer ?
#
loop_
_entity_poly.entity_id
_entity_poly.type
_entity_poly.pdbx_seq_one_letter_code
_entity_poly.pdbx_strand_id
1 'polypeptide(L)'
;STWCGASAISAVGATIGSSSEDIAVSISIVAFFTVILTFAQAYFAIAVGMDDNVAGAWIGGSVDQTGNVLASAAIVSEEAAMVAGVVKIILNSGLGLLVTAVAFWWQMQSSTDLEEGEKGGQKKRVSLLLLWDKFPKFVLGYLICSGILTIVLPQLDDDSDGRGIVLRSTVSSMNKWWFAIAFVGIGMGTNIRDLWDKAVGSGVIKLYLVANTIDMGLALGLAYAVF
;
A
#
# COMPACT_ATOMS: atom_id res chain seq x y z
N SER A 1 -3.39 -0.67 -9.39
CA SER A 1 -4.05 -0.77 -8.08
C SER A 1 -3.04 -1.16 -7.02
N THR A 2 -2.23 -2.22 -7.20
CA THR A 2 -1.20 -2.73 -6.24
C THR A 2 -0.14 -1.73 -5.72
N TRP A 3 -0.11 -0.50 -6.22
CA TRP A 3 0.76 0.58 -5.79
C TRP A 3 -0.10 1.70 -5.24
N CYS A 4 0.24 2.19 -4.03
CA CYS A 4 -0.48 3.26 -3.32
C CYS A 4 -1.11 4.26 -4.29
N GLY A 5 -2.43 4.15 -4.52
CA GLY A 5 -3.11 4.79 -5.65
C GLY A 5 -2.81 6.29 -5.80
N ALA A 6 -2.54 6.97 -4.68
CA ALA A 6 -2.12 8.36 -4.65
C ALA A 6 -0.83 8.67 -5.44
N SER A 7 0.17 7.78 -5.38
CA SER A 7 1.45 7.96 -6.09
C SER A 7 1.30 7.77 -7.60
N ALA A 8 0.49 6.79 -8.01
CA ALA A 8 0.20 6.57 -9.43
C ALA A 8 -0.60 7.74 -10.02
N ILE A 9 -1.63 8.21 -9.31
CA ILE A 9 -2.44 9.36 -9.73
C ILE A 9 -1.59 10.63 -9.81
N SER A 10 -0.71 10.88 -8.84
CA SER A 10 0.19 12.03 -8.85
C SER A 10 1.18 11.99 -10.01
N ALA A 11 1.76 10.81 -10.29
CA ALA A 11 2.73 10.65 -11.38
C ALA A 11 2.08 10.83 -12.76
N VAL A 12 0.90 10.24 -12.98
CA VAL A 12 0.16 10.37 -14.25
C VAL A 12 -0.40 11.78 -14.41
N GLY A 13 -0.93 12.37 -13.33
CA GLY A 13 -1.43 13.74 -13.35
C GLY A 13 -0.34 14.76 -13.74
N ALA A 14 0.89 14.56 -13.25
CA ALA A 14 2.03 15.39 -13.61
C ALA A 14 2.47 15.22 -15.08
N THR A 15 2.35 14.03 -15.66
CA THR A 15 2.74 13.79 -17.08
C THR A 15 1.71 14.31 -18.07
N ILE A 16 0.42 14.32 -17.72
CA ILE A 16 -0.65 14.85 -18.58
C ILE A 16 -0.95 16.34 -18.34
N GLY A 17 -0.23 16.99 -17.41
CA GLY A 17 -0.40 18.42 -17.10
C GLY A 17 -1.72 18.74 -16.37
N SER A 18 -2.24 17.82 -15.56
CA SER A 18 -3.42 18.07 -14.74
C SER A 18 -3.14 19.09 -13.64
N SER A 19 -4.15 19.88 -13.27
CA SER A 19 -4.04 20.81 -12.16
C SER A 19 -3.80 20.04 -10.84
N SER A 20 -3.05 20.63 -9.92
CA SER A 20 -2.82 20.03 -8.59
C SER A 20 -4.13 19.78 -7.84
N GLU A 21 -5.16 20.57 -8.11
CA GLU A 21 -6.49 20.39 -7.54
C GLU A 21 -7.19 19.14 -8.10
N ASP A 22 -7.13 18.89 -9.41
CA ASP A 22 -7.74 17.70 -10.02
C ASP A 22 -7.03 16.40 -9.60
N ILE A 23 -5.71 16.46 -9.41
CA ILE A 23 -4.92 15.37 -8.84
C ILE A 23 -5.38 15.09 -7.41
N ALA A 24 -5.46 16.12 -6.56
CA ALA A 24 -5.90 15.98 -5.18
C ALA A 24 -7.35 15.43 -5.08
N VAL A 25 -8.26 15.95 -5.90
CA VAL A 25 -9.65 15.46 -6.00
C VAL A 25 -9.68 13.99 -6.40
N SER A 26 -8.92 13.58 -7.41
CA SER A 26 -8.86 12.19 -7.88
C SER A 26 -8.32 11.26 -6.79
N ILE A 27 -7.31 11.69 -6.04
CA ILE A 27 -6.76 10.95 -4.90
C ILE A 27 -7.81 10.78 -3.81
N SER A 28 -8.54 11.84 -3.47
CA SER A 28 -9.60 11.79 -2.44
C SER A 28 -10.78 10.90 -2.85
N ILE A 29 -11.22 10.93 -4.12
CA ILE A 29 -12.26 10.03 -4.64
C ILE A 29 -11.81 8.58 -4.50
N VAL A 30 -10.61 8.26 -4.98
CA VAL A 30 -10.07 6.90 -4.92
C VAL A 30 -9.92 6.44 -3.47
N ALA A 31 -9.35 7.28 -2.60
CA ALA A 31 -9.21 6.95 -1.18
C ALA A 31 -10.56 6.67 -0.51
N PHE A 32 -11.59 7.47 -0.79
CA PHE A 32 -12.93 7.29 -0.24
C PHE A 32 -13.55 5.94 -0.67
N PHE A 33 -13.50 5.62 -1.96
CA PHE A 33 -14.01 4.34 -2.45
C PHE A 33 -13.18 3.15 -1.96
N THR A 34 -11.86 3.28 -1.89
CA THR A 34 -10.96 2.24 -1.34
C THR A 34 -11.34 1.92 0.11
N VAL A 35 -11.64 2.92 0.94
CA VAL A 35 -12.08 2.70 2.33
C VAL A 35 -13.39 1.89 2.35
N ILE A 36 -14.39 2.26 1.57
CA ILE A 36 -15.67 1.52 1.52
C ILE A 36 -15.46 0.08 1.05
N LEU A 37 -14.72 -0.11 -0.04
CA LEU A 37 -14.47 -1.41 -0.63
C LEU A 37 -13.63 -2.32 0.28
N THR A 38 -12.71 -1.75 1.06
CA THR A 38 -11.95 -2.46 2.10
C THR A 38 -12.90 -3.19 3.06
N PHE A 39 -13.81 -2.45 3.70
CA PHE A 39 -14.75 -3.05 4.65
C PHE A 39 -15.73 -3.99 3.96
N ALA A 40 -16.23 -3.63 2.78
CA ALA A 40 -17.11 -4.49 2.00
C ALA A 40 -16.46 -5.85 1.70
N GLN A 41 -15.16 -5.88 1.39
CA GLN A 41 -14.42 -7.11 1.12
C GLN A 41 -14.32 -8.00 2.37
N ALA A 42 -14.07 -7.42 3.55
CA ALA A 42 -14.04 -8.16 4.82
C ALA A 42 -15.37 -8.85 5.11
N TYR A 43 -16.47 -8.09 5.04
CA TYR A 43 -17.81 -8.62 5.30
C TYR A 43 -18.25 -9.64 4.24
N PHE A 44 -17.83 -9.46 3.00
CA PHE A 44 -18.07 -10.45 1.95
C PHE A 44 -17.36 -11.77 2.26
N ALA A 45 -16.08 -11.74 2.65
CA ALA A 45 -15.32 -12.95 3.00
C ALA A 45 -16.00 -13.74 4.13
N ILE A 46 -16.49 -13.04 5.16
CA ILE A 46 -17.26 -13.64 6.25
C ILE A 46 -18.58 -14.22 5.74
N ALA A 47 -19.32 -13.48 4.92
CA ALA A 47 -20.64 -13.89 4.44
C ALA A 47 -20.60 -15.16 3.58
N VAL A 48 -19.53 -15.36 2.82
CA VAL A 48 -19.34 -16.57 1.99
C VAL A 48 -18.66 -17.71 2.73
N GLY A 49 -18.28 -17.51 4.01
CA GLY A 49 -17.59 -18.52 4.82
C GLY A 49 -16.20 -18.87 4.27
N MET A 50 -15.46 -17.87 3.79
CA MET A 50 -14.13 -18.06 3.23
C MET A 50 -13.15 -18.53 4.32
N ASP A 51 -12.23 -19.43 3.96
CA ASP A 51 -11.13 -19.83 4.84
C ASP A 51 -10.26 -18.62 5.21
N ASP A 52 -9.80 -18.57 6.47
CA ASP A 52 -9.06 -17.43 7.02
C ASP A 52 -7.75 -17.15 6.25
N ASN A 53 -7.06 -18.18 5.78
CA ASN A 53 -5.83 -18.02 5.02
C ASN A 53 -6.12 -17.44 3.63
N VAL A 54 -7.17 -17.95 2.96
CA VAL A 54 -7.60 -17.44 1.65
C VAL A 54 -8.12 -16.01 1.77
N ALA A 55 -8.94 -15.72 2.79
CA ALA A 55 -9.46 -14.38 3.04
C ALA A 55 -8.33 -13.40 3.36
N GLY A 56 -7.38 -13.79 4.21
CA GLY A 56 -6.19 -13.01 4.51
C GLY A 56 -5.33 -12.75 3.27
N ALA A 57 -5.06 -13.77 2.46
CA ALA A 57 -4.29 -13.62 1.24
C ALA A 57 -4.99 -12.73 0.21
N TRP A 58 -6.31 -12.87 0.06
CA TRP A 58 -7.10 -12.03 -0.84
C TRP A 58 -7.10 -10.56 -0.40
N ILE A 59 -7.39 -10.28 0.87
CA ILE A 59 -7.37 -8.91 1.45
C ILE A 59 -5.97 -8.31 1.38
N GLY A 60 -4.94 -9.09 1.69
CA GLY A 60 -3.54 -8.69 1.56
C GLY A 60 -3.13 -8.40 0.12
N GLY A 61 -3.71 -9.11 -0.85
CA GLY A 61 -3.45 -8.96 -2.28
C GLY A 61 -4.14 -7.75 -2.90
N SER A 62 -5.39 -7.49 -2.54
CA SER A 62 -6.26 -6.53 -3.25
C SER A 62 -6.39 -5.15 -2.60
N VAL A 63 -6.16 -4.99 -1.29
CA VAL A 63 -6.37 -3.70 -0.61
C VAL A 63 -5.10 -2.85 -0.66
N ASP A 64 -5.21 -1.61 -1.16
CA ASP A 64 -4.03 -0.78 -1.51
C ASP A 64 -3.31 -0.16 -0.30
N GLN A 65 -4.01 0.06 0.81
CA GLN A 65 -3.45 0.72 2.00
C GLN A 65 -3.15 -0.31 3.09
N THR A 66 -1.90 -0.42 3.53
CA THR A 66 -1.48 -1.38 4.57
C THR A 66 -2.32 -1.29 5.85
N GLY A 67 -2.72 -0.08 6.24
CA GLY A 67 -3.62 0.11 7.37
C GLY A 67 -5.00 -0.49 7.17
N ASN A 68 -5.59 -0.24 6.01
CA ASN A 68 -6.87 -0.78 5.60
C ASN A 68 -6.82 -2.31 5.49
N VAL A 69 -5.73 -2.86 4.94
CA VAL A 69 -5.50 -4.32 4.85
C VAL A 69 -5.59 -4.97 6.22
N LEU A 70 -4.78 -4.48 7.18
CA LEU A 70 -4.72 -5.07 8.52
C LEU A 70 -6.04 -4.87 9.27
N ALA A 71 -6.65 -3.68 9.17
CA ALA A 71 -7.93 -3.40 9.80
C ALA A 71 -9.05 -4.29 9.24
N SER A 72 -9.11 -4.46 7.92
CA SER A 72 -10.07 -5.31 7.22
C SER A 72 -9.90 -6.78 7.55
N ALA A 73 -8.67 -7.29 7.48
CA ALA A 73 -8.39 -8.69 7.73
C ALA A 73 -8.64 -9.06 9.20
N ALA A 74 -8.38 -8.15 10.14
CA ALA A 74 -8.70 -8.32 11.55
C ALA A 74 -10.21 -8.38 11.85
N ILE A 75 -11.07 -7.88 10.94
CA ILE A 75 -12.54 -8.07 11.05
C ILE A 75 -12.92 -9.53 10.72
N VAL A 76 -12.16 -10.18 9.83
CA VAL A 76 -12.36 -11.59 9.49
C VAL A 76 -11.85 -12.47 10.63
N SER A 77 -10.54 -12.43 10.89
CA SER A 77 -9.91 -13.13 12.02
C SER A 77 -8.49 -12.64 12.28
N GLU A 78 -7.91 -13.03 13.42
CA GLU A 78 -6.51 -12.73 13.74
C GLU A 78 -5.54 -13.46 12.80
N GLU A 79 -5.87 -14.68 12.39
CA GLU A 79 -5.09 -15.46 11.42
C GLU A 79 -5.09 -14.80 10.04
N ALA A 80 -6.27 -14.37 9.55
CA ALA A 80 -6.40 -13.63 8.31
C ALA A 80 -5.56 -12.33 8.32
N ALA A 81 -5.51 -11.63 9.46
CA ALA A 81 -4.70 -10.42 9.61
C ALA A 81 -3.20 -10.69 9.50
N MET A 82 -2.72 -11.80 10.06
CA MET A 82 -1.32 -12.21 9.93
C MET A 82 -0.96 -12.54 8.48
N VAL A 83 -1.78 -13.36 7.81
CA VAL A 83 -1.57 -13.74 6.40
C VAL A 83 -1.62 -12.50 5.49
N ALA A 84 -2.63 -11.64 5.68
CA ALA A 84 -2.76 -10.40 4.91
C ALA A 84 -1.55 -9.47 5.08
N GLY A 85 -1.04 -9.37 6.32
CA GLY A 85 0.16 -8.61 6.63
C GLY A 85 1.39 -9.15 5.88
N VAL A 86 1.60 -10.47 5.90
CA VAL A 86 2.74 -11.11 5.20
C VAL A 86 2.63 -10.90 3.69
N VAL A 87 1.47 -11.20 3.08
CA VAL A 87 1.25 -11.00 1.64
C VAL A 87 1.51 -9.54 1.26
N LYS A 88 1.01 -8.58 2.05
CA LYS A 88 1.22 -7.17 1.75
C LYS A 88 2.67 -6.73 1.91
N ILE A 89 3.40 -7.26 2.89
CA ILE A 89 4.85 -7.01 3.04
C ILE A 89 5.60 -7.54 1.82
N ILE A 90 5.33 -8.77 1.39
CA ILE A 90 5.95 -9.37 0.20
C ILE A 90 5.69 -8.49 -1.02
N LEU A 91 4.44 -8.06 -1.23
CA LEU A 91 4.10 -7.16 -2.32
C LEU A 91 4.87 -5.86 -2.20
N ASN A 92 4.79 -5.14 -1.08
CA ASN A 92 5.45 -3.85 -0.88
C ASN A 92 6.98 -3.91 -1.01
N SER A 93 7.62 -4.98 -0.54
CA SER A 93 9.07 -5.18 -0.62
C SER A 93 9.53 -5.66 -1.99
N GLY A 94 8.82 -6.60 -2.60
CA GLY A 94 9.12 -7.12 -3.94
C GLY A 94 9.03 -6.02 -5.00
N LEU A 95 8.14 -5.06 -4.78
CA LEU A 95 7.98 -3.85 -5.56
C LEU A 95 9.22 -2.94 -5.58
N GLY A 96 9.79 -2.71 -4.39
CA GLY A 96 11.01 -1.94 -4.21
C GLY A 96 12.17 -2.61 -4.96
N LEU A 97 12.29 -3.93 -4.83
CA LEU A 97 13.29 -4.72 -5.55
C LEU A 97 13.09 -4.66 -7.07
N LEU A 98 11.85 -4.76 -7.55
CA LEU A 98 11.54 -4.74 -8.98
C LEU A 98 11.85 -3.38 -9.61
N VAL A 99 11.55 -2.27 -8.93
CA VAL A 99 11.95 -0.92 -9.38
C VAL A 99 13.46 -0.76 -9.39
N THR A 100 14.16 -1.25 -8.36
CA THR A 100 15.62 -1.24 -8.35
C THR A 100 16.20 -2.07 -9.50
N ALA A 101 15.64 -3.25 -9.77
CA ALA A 101 16.07 -4.13 -10.86
C ALA A 101 15.82 -3.50 -12.24
N VAL A 102 14.64 -2.91 -12.47
CA VAL A 102 14.32 -2.20 -13.72
C VAL A 102 15.21 -0.97 -13.92
N ALA A 103 15.45 -0.19 -12.86
CA ALA A 103 16.36 0.95 -12.93
C ALA A 103 17.80 0.53 -13.26
N PHE A 104 18.26 -0.59 -12.70
CA PHE A 104 19.56 -1.17 -13.00
C PHE A 104 19.64 -1.72 -14.44
N TRP A 105 18.61 -2.43 -14.89
CA TRP A 105 18.51 -2.97 -16.25
C TRP A 105 18.48 -1.86 -17.31
N TRP A 106 17.67 -0.81 -17.10
CA TRP A 106 17.63 0.36 -17.97
C TRP A 106 19.00 1.06 -18.03
N GLN A 107 19.73 1.13 -16.91
CA GLN A 107 21.07 1.70 -16.88
C GLN A 107 22.09 0.86 -17.66
N MET A 108 21.99 -0.47 -17.62
CA MET A 108 22.84 -1.35 -18.44
C MET A 108 22.55 -1.17 -19.93
N GLN A 109 21.28 -1.08 -20.32
CA GLN A 109 20.87 -0.92 -21.72
C GLN A 109 21.21 0.47 -22.28
N SER A 110 20.98 1.54 -21.49
CA SER A 110 21.34 2.92 -21.85
C SER A 110 22.86 3.17 -21.86
N SER A 111 23.66 2.23 -21.35
CA SER A 111 25.14 2.25 -21.47
C SER A 111 25.62 1.59 -22.76
N THR A 112 24.78 0.85 -23.49
CA THR A 112 25.12 0.17 -24.75
C THR A 112 24.82 1.05 -25.98
N ASP A 113 23.91 2.02 -25.87
CA ASP A 113 23.52 2.92 -26.98
C ASP A 113 24.35 4.23 -27.07
N LEU A 114 25.50 4.32 -26.41
CA LEU A 114 26.32 5.55 -26.32
C LEU A 114 27.58 5.55 -27.21
N GLU A 115 27.65 4.72 -28.25
CA GLU A 115 28.79 4.75 -29.19
C GLU A 115 28.60 5.61 -30.45
N GLU A 116 27.41 6.16 -30.76
CA GLU A 116 27.29 7.08 -31.92
C GLU A 116 26.40 8.30 -31.65
N GLY A 117 27.01 9.50 -31.62
CA GLY A 117 26.33 10.76 -31.88
C GLY A 117 26.44 11.83 -30.78
N GLU A 118 27.35 12.77 -30.98
CA GLU A 118 27.50 14.00 -30.19
C GLU A 118 26.21 14.84 -30.11
N LYS A 119 25.83 15.28 -28.90
CA LYS A 119 25.78 16.70 -28.46
C LYS A 119 25.09 16.86 -27.10
N GLY A 120 25.87 17.32 -26.13
CA GLY A 120 25.44 18.20 -25.03
C GLY A 120 24.26 17.75 -24.16
N GLY A 121 24.55 17.05 -23.05
CA GLY A 121 23.57 16.87 -21.98
C GLY A 121 24.03 15.81 -20.96
N GLN A 122 24.61 16.28 -19.86
CA GLN A 122 24.95 15.57 -18.62
C GLN A 122 24.76 14.04 -18.61
N LYS A 123 25.88 13.31 -18.46
CA LYS A 123 25.93 11.94 -17.92
C LYS A 123 25.00 11.80 -16.72
N LYS A 124 23.75 11.36 -16.90
CA LYS A 124 22.85 10.99 -15.81
C LYS A 124 23.29 9.63 -15.28
N ARG A 125 24.39 9.62 -14.53
CA ARG A 125 24.59 8.63 -13.47
C ARG A 125 23.38 8.79 -12.56
N VAL A 126 22.46 7.83 -12.58
CA VAL A 126 21.44 7.72 -11.54
C VAL A 126 22.23 7.54 -10.25
N SER A 127 22.38 8.64 -9.51
CA SER A 127 23.16 8.63 -8.28
C SER A 127 22.45 7.71 -7.30
N LEU A 128 23.21 7.05 -6.42
CA LEU A 128 22.65 6.39 -5.23
C LEU A 128 21.71 7.34 -4.45
N LEU A 129 21.93 8.66 -4.59
CA LEU A 129 21.02 9.71 -4.14
C LEU A 129 19.61 9.64 -4.76
N LEU A 130 19.48 9.35 -6.06
CA LEU A 130 18.17 9.24 -6.73
C LEU A 130 17.41 7.98 -6.28
N LEU A 131 18.12 6.86 -6.06
CA LEU A 131 17.54 5.65 -5.47
C LEU A 131 17.10 5.90 -4.02
N TRP A 132 17.93 6.58 -3.24
CA TRP A 132 17.62 6.99 -1.87
C TRP A 132 16.42 7.93 -1.78
N ASP A 133 16.22 8.77 -2.79
CA ASP A 133 15.10 9.72 -2.81
C ASP A 133 13.77 9.07 -3.18
N LYS A 134 13.81 8.00 -4.00
CA LYS A 134 12.63 7.19 -4.36
C LYS A 134 12.33 6.08 -3.35
N PHE A 135 13.31 5.68 -2.54
CA PHE A 135 13.12 4.63 -1.56
C PHE A 135 12.11 5.07 -0.48
N PRO A 136 11.08 4.26 -0.17
CA PRO A 136 10.13 4.57 0.87
C PRO A 136 10.81 4.60 2.25
N LYS A 137 11.18 5.79 2.72
CA LYS A 137 11.93 6.00 3.97
C LYS A 137 11.23 5.42 5.21
N PHE A 138 9.92 5.20 5.16
CA PHE A 138 9.17 4.52 6.23
C PHE A 138 9.62 3.06 6.44
N VAL A 139 10.14 2.40 5.41
CA VAL A 139 10.63 1.01 5.49
C VAL A 139 11.87 0.92 6.38
N LEU A 140 12.76 1.92 6.33
CA LEU A 140 13.90 2.00 7.24
C LEU A 140 13.44 2.11 8.70
N GLY A 141 12.44 2.96 8.97
CA GLY A 141 11.85 3.08 10.30
C GLY A 141 11.26 1.76 10.79
N TYR A 142 10.50 1.06 9.93
CA TYR A 142 9.98 -0.27 10.22
C TYR A 142 11.08 -1.27 10.54
N LEU A 143 12.14 -1.34 9.72
CA LEU A 143 13.26 -2.27 9.92
C LEU A 143 14.03 -1.98 11.22
N ILE A 144 14.28 -0.70 11.53
CA ILE A 144 14.95 -0.30 12.77
C ILE A 144 14.10 -0.68 13.98
N CYS A 145 12.81 -0.30 13.98
CA CYS A 145 11.89 -0.65 15.08
C CYS A 145 11.72 -2.16 15.23
N SER A 146 11.60 -2.90 14.11
CA SER A 146 11.53 -4.36 14.12
C SER A 146 12.80 -4.97 14.69
N GLY A 147 13.98 -4.47 14.31
CA GLY A 147 15.26 -4.94 14.84
C GLY A 147 15.38 -4.70 16.35
N ILE A 148 15.02 -3.50 16.82
CA ILE A 148 14.99 -3.18 18.25
C ILE A 148 14.04 -4.12 19.00
N LEU A 149 12.80 -4.28 18.51
CA LEU A 149 11.82 -5.17 19.13
C LEU A 149 12.27 -6.64 19.10
N THR A 150 12.98 -7.07 18.06
CA THR A 150 13.52 -8.44 17.97
C THR A 150 14.57 -8.71 19.03
N ILE A 151 15.37 -7.71 19.41
CA ILE A 151 16.39 -7.85 20.46
C ILE A 151 15.77 -7.69 21.86
N VAL A 152 14.83 -6.76 22.01
CA VAL A 152 14.26 -6.36 23.31
C VAL A 152 13.13 -7.29 23.77
N LEU A 153 12.28 -7.79 22.87
CA LEU A 153 11.14 -8.65 23.25
C LEU A 153 11.57 -9.97 23.92
N PRO A 154 12.58 -10.71 23.42
CA PRO A 154 13.05 -11.93 24.11
C PRO A 154 13.57 -11.66 25.52
N GLN A 155 14.16 -10.48 25.77
CA GLN A 155 14.65 -10.09 27.10
C GLN A 155 13.53 -9.69 28.06
N LEU A 156 12.35 -9.32 27.54
CA LEU A 156 11.19 -8.91 28.32
C LEU A 156 10.14 -10.03 28.48
N ASP A 157 10.14 -11.02 27.59
CA ASP A 157 9.29 -12.22 27.68
C ASP A 157 9.86 -13.26 28.67
N ASP A 158 11.17 -13.21 28.96
CA ASP A 158 11.85 -14.06 29.96
C ASP A 158 11.70 -13.52 31.41
N ASP A 159 11.15 -12.31 31.56
CA ASP A 159 10.94 -11.65 32.84
C ASP A 159 9.53 -11.98 33.39
N SER A 160 9.44 -12.56 34.59
CA SER A 160 8.19 -13.02 35.23
C SER A 160 7.14 -11.92 35.51
N ASP A 161 7.48 -10.66 35.22
CA ASP A 161 6.63 -9.46 35.38
C ASP A 161 5.63 -9.24 34.22
N GLY A 162 5.69 -10.02 33.13
CA GLY A 162 4.72 -9.91 32.01
C GLY A 162 4.82 -8.62 31.18
N ARG A 163 5.96 -7.92 31.25
CA ARG A 163 6.19 -6.63 30.57
C ARG A 163 6.11 -6.73 29.05
N GLY A 164 6.52 -7.87 28.47
CA GLY A 164 6.39 -8.14 27.03
C GLY A 164 4.94 -8.12 26.54
N ILE A 165 4.02 -8.67 27.32
CA ILE A 165 2.57 -8.68 27.01
C ILE A 165 2.00 -7.26 27.03
N VAL A 166 2.36 -6.48 28.06
CA VAL A 166 1.91 -5.07 28.18
C VAL A 166 2.41 -4.22 27.02
N LEU A 167 3.67 -4.41 26.59
CA LEU A 167 4.24 -3.70 25.46
C LEU A 167 3.48 -4.02 24.16
N ARG A 168 3.26 -5.30 23.86
CA ARG A 168 2.51 -5.74 22.66
C ARG A 168 1.08 -5.19 22.65
N SER A 169 0.39 -5.26 23.79
CA SER A 169 -0.97 -4.73 23.95
C SER A 169 -1.04 -3.21 23.77
N THR A 170 -0.07 -2.49 24.33
CA THR A 170 0.02 -1.02 24.21
C THR A 170 0.27 -0.61 22.76
N VAL A 171 1.23 -1.24 22.08
CA VAL A 171 1.54 -0.96 20.67
C VAL A 171 0.32 -1.25 19.78
N SER A 172 -0.36 -2.37 20.00
CA SER A 172 -1.60 -2.70 19.28
C SER A 172 -2.71 -1.65 19.50
N SER A 173 -2.86 -1.18 20.74
CA SER A 173 -3.84 -0.14 21.07
C SER A 173 -3.50 1.21 20.43
N MET A 174 -2.23 1.61 20.43
CA MET A 174 -1.76 2.83 19.77
C MET A 174 -2.00 2.79 18.26
N ASN A 175 -1.73 1.64 17.63
CA ASN A 175 -1.97 1.42 16.20
C ASN A 175 -3.44 1.68 15.83
N LYS A 176 -4.40 1.15 16.62
CA LYS A 176 -5.84 1.38 16.40
C LYS A 176 -6.21 2.86 16.47
N TRP A 177 -5.73 3.58 17.49
CA TRP A 177 -6.00 5.01 17.65
C TRP A 177 -5.38 5.85 16.53
N TRP A 178 -4.17 5.52 16.10
CA TRP A 178 -3.51 6.20 14.98
C TRP A 178 -4.25 6.00 13.66
N PHE A 179 -4.74 4.79 13.39
CA PHE A 179 -5.59 4.55 12.23
C PHE A 179 -6.90 5.32 12.30
N ALA A 180 -7.56 5.35 13.46
CA ALA A 180 -8.79 6.10 13.65
C ALA A 180 -8.60 7.60 13.35
N ILE A 181 -7.54 8.21 13.89
CA ILE A 181 -7.22 9.63 13.63
C ILE A 181 -6.91 9.86 12.15
N ALA A 182 -6.17 8.95 11.51
CA ALA A 182 -5.88 9.05 10.08
C ALA A 182 -7.16 9.05 9.22
N PHE A 183 -8.11 8.16 9.50
CA PHE A 183 -9.39 8.13 8.78
C PHE A 183 -10.25 9.36 9.03
N VAL A 184 -10.27 9.88 10.26
CA VAL A 184 -10.95 11.15 10.57
C VAL A 184 -10.33 12.31 9.80
N GLY A 185 -8.99 12.37 9.73
CA GLY A 185 -8.29 13.38 8.94
C GLY A 185 -8.63 13.31 7.44
N ILE A 186 -8.68 12.10 6.87
CA ILE A 186 -9.14 11.87 5.50
C ILE A 186 -10.58 12.39 5.33
N GLY A 187 -11.47 12.09 6.29
CA GLY A 187 -12.87 12.55 6.26
C GLY A 187 -13.02 14.07 6.32
N MET A 188 -12.22 14.76 7.14
CA MET A 188 -12.30 16.22 7.31
C MET A 188 -11.80 17.02 6.11
N GLY A 189 -10.79 16.52 5.38
CA GLY A 189 -10.24 17.19 4.19
C GLY A 189 -11.05 16.96 2.90
N THR A 190 -12.13 16.19 2.99
CA THR A 190 -12.89 15.67 1.84
C THR A 190 -14.21 16.43 1.72
N ASN A 191 -14.29 17.41 0.80
CA ASN A 191 -15.58 18.02 0.47
C ASN A 191 -16.41 17.05 -0.37
N ILE A 192 -17.23 16.24 0.31
CA ILE A 192 -18.02 15.14 -0.27
C ILE A 192 -18.86 15.63 -1.47
N ARG A 193 -19.37 16.87 -1.43
CA ARG A 193 -20.20 17.43 -2.49
C ARG A 193 -19.39 17.73 -3.76
N ASP A 194 -18.28 18.46 -3.62
CA ASP A 194 -17.42 18.79 -4.77
C ASP A 194 -16.79 17.52 -5.38
N LEU A 195 -16.47 16.54 -4.54
CA LEU A 195 -15.95 15.24 -4.97
C LEU A 195 -17.01 14.46 -5.75
N TRP A 196 -18.24 14.40 -5.26
CA TRP A 196 -19.32 13.69 -5.93
C TRP A 196 -19.61 14.29 -7.32
N ASP A 197 -19.66 15.61 -7.43
CA ASP A 197 -19.94 16.30 -8.70
C ASP A 197 -18.81 16.09 -9.73
N LYS A 198 -17.53 16.20 -9.31
CA LYS A 198 -16.38 15.92 -10.19
C LYS A 198 -16.23 14.43 -10.54
N ALA A 199 -16.59 13.53 -9.63
CA ALA A 199 -16.45 12.08 -9.81
C ALA A 199 -17.53 11.49 -10.74
N VAL A 200 -18.78 11.97 -10.64
CA VAL A 200 -19.89 11.52 -11.49
C VAL A 200 -19.78 12.10 -12.90
N GLY A 201 -19.26 13.32 -13.06
CA GLY A 201 -19.12 13.98 -14.37
C GLY A 201 -17.99 13.45 -15.25
N SER A 202 -16.95 12.83 -14.68
CA SER A 202 -15.69 12.51 -15.40
C SER A 202 -15.55 11.06 -15.86
N GLY A 203 -16.48 10.17 -15.49
CA GLY A 203 -16.39 8.72 -15.81
C GLY A 203 -15.25 7.98 -15.08
N VAL A 204 -14.44 8.68 -14.28
CA VAL A 204 -13.30 8.14 -13.52
C VAL A 204 -13.74 7.06 -12.53
N ILE A 205 -14.92 7.22 -11.90
CA ILE A 205 -15.48 6.18 -11.01
C ILE A 205 -15.67 4.87 -11.76
N LYS A 206 -16.24 4.89 -12.97
CA LYS A 206 -16.50 3.65 -13.74
C LYS A 206 -15.19 2.94 -14.07
N LEU A 207 -14.18 3.70 -14.52
CA LEU A 207 -12.87 3.14 -14.85
C LEU A 207 -12.20 2.54 -13.60
N TYR A 208 -12.24 3.26 -12.48
CA TYR A 208 -11.71 2.80 -11.20
C TYR A 208 -12.42 1.52 -10.73
N LEU A 209 -13.76 1.49 -10.72
CA LEU A 209 -14.52 0.32 -10.29
C LEU A 209 -14.23 -0.91 -11.15
N VAL A 210 -14.14 -0.76 -12.48
CA VAL A 210 -13.81 -1.88 -13.37
C VAL A 210 -12.39 -2.38 -13.12
N ALA A 211 -11.40 -1.48 -13.09
CA ALA A 211 -10.02 -1.84 -12.84
C ALA A 211 -9.84 -2.51 -11.46
N ASN A 212 -10.47 -1.95 -10.43
CA ASN A 212 -10.42 -2.47 -9.07
C ASN A 212 -11.11 -3.84 -8.96
N THR A 213 -12.25 -4.05 -9.64
CA THR A 213 -12.94 -5.35 -9.63
C THR A 213 -12.11 -6.44 -10.31
N ILE A 214 -11.46 -6.11 -11.43
CA ILE A 214 -10.54 -7.05 -12.11
C ILE A 214 -9.38 -7.42 -11.17
N ASP A 215 -8.78 -6.43 -10.53
CA ASP A 215 -7.65 -6.67 -9.61
C ASP A 215 -8.07 -7.51 -8.39
N MET A 216 -9.21 -7.18 -7.76
CA MET A 216 -9.79 -7.98 -6.68
C MET A 216 -10.06 -9.42 -7.12
N GLY A 217 -10.56 -9.63 -8.34
CA GLY A 217 -10.82 -10.95 -8.91
C GLY A 217 -9.54 -11.75 -9.17
N LEU A 218 -8.51 -11.09 -9.72
CA LEU A 218 -7.20 -11.71 -9.92
C LEU A 218 -6.53 -12.07 -8.59
N ALA A 219 -6.56 -11.16 -7.61
CA ALA A 219 -6.04 -11.42 -6.27
C ALA A 219 -6.79 -12.58 -5.58
N LEU A 220 -8.10 -12.68 -5.77
CA LEU A 220 -8.90 -13.79 -5.24
C LEU A 220 -8.50 -15.12 -5.90
N GLY A 221 -8.38 -15.13 -7.22
CA GLY A 221 -7.96 -16.32 -7.96
C GLY A 221 -6.56 -16.78 -7.56
N LEU A 222 -5.64 -15.84 -7.33
CA LEU A 222 -4.30 -16.16 -6.84
C LEU A 222 -4.33 -16.69 -5.40
N ALA A 223 -5.17 -16.12 -4.53
CA ALA A 223 -5.32 -16.57 -3.16
C ALA A 223 -5.75 -18.05 -3.10
N TYR A 224 -6.79 -18.43 -3.85
CA TYR A 224 -7.24 -19.83 -3.94
C TYR A 224 -6.27 -20.78 -4.65
N ALA A 225 -5.35 -20.26 -5.47
CA ALA A 225 -4.36 -21.09 -6.15
C ALA A 225 -3.15 -21.42 -5.26
N VAL A 226 -2.87 -20.57 -4.27
CA VAL A 226 -1.67 -20.65 -3.42
C VAL A 226 -2.01 -21.20 -2.02
N PHE A 227 -3.21 -20.95 -1.52
CA PHE A 227 -3.72 -21.38 -0.21
C PHE A 227 -4.89 -22.34 -0.40
#